data_AF-A0A914UGG3-F1
#
_entry.id   AF-A0A914UGG3-F1
#
_cell.length_a   1.000
_cell.length_b   1.000
_cell.length_c   1.000
_cell.angle_alpha   90.00
_cell.angle_beta   90.00
_cell.angle_gamma   90.00
#
_symmetry.space_group_name_H-M   'P 1'
#
loop_
_entity.id
_entity.type
_entity.pdbx_description
1 polymer ?
#
loop_
_entity_poly.entity_id
_entity_poly.type
_entity_poly.pdbx_seq_one_letter_code
_entity_poly.pdbx_strand_id
1 'polypeptide(L)'
;MYLACLSSCSSNDKLAFDVGVQESNEGEACWWTIHPASKQRSEGEKVRVGDDVILVSVATERYLHMAYSKNYMVIASFHQTLWNISSVSSGSIRIRNMGFLFGNDVLRLFHGNDECLTIPESWDERHPQ
;
A
#
# COMPACT_ATOMS: atom_id res chain seq x y z
N MET A 1 5.21 9.05 -4.99
CA MET A 1 4.72 8.09 -5.99
C MET A 1 3.25 7.78 -5.73
N TYR A 2 2.51 7.40 -6.75
CA TYR A 2 1.07 7.14 -6.76
C TYR A 2 0.80 5.73 -7.31
N LEU A 3 -0.12 4.99 -6.69
CA LEU A 3 -0.56 3.68 -7.18
C LEU A 3 -1.29 3.86 -8.52
N ALA A 4 -0.86 3.14 -9.56
CA ALA A 4 -1.37 3.32 -10.92
C ALA A 4 -1.57 2.01 -11.67
N CYS A 5 -2.50 2.05 -12.62
CA CYS A 5 -2.63 1.06 -13.68
C CYS A 5 -1.58 1.35 -14.76
N LEU A 6 -0.67 0.41 -15.00
CA LEU A 6 0.44 0.53 -15.95
C LEU A 6 0.02 0.01 -17.33
N SER A 7 0.71 0.46 -18.38
CA SER A 7 0.46 -0.03 -19.75
C SER A 7 1.05 -1.41 -20.05
N SER A 8 1.84 -1.96 -19.12
CA SER A 8 2.41 -3.31 -19.24
C SER A 8 1.44 -4.40 -18.77
N CYS A 9 1.71 -5.64 -19.20
CA CYS A 9 0.97 -6.82 -18.75
C CYS A 9 1.95 -7.99 -18.55
N SER A 10 2.17 -8.35 -17.30
CA SER A 10 3.01 -9.48 -16.86
C SER A 10 2.21 -10.75 -16.54
N SER A 11 0.87 -10.63 -16.50
CA SER A 11 -0.05 -11.74 -16.26
C SER A 11 -0.26 -12.62 -17.50
N ASN A 12 -0.73 -13.85 -17.29
CA ASN A 12 -1.25 -14.69 -18.37
C ASN A 12 -2.63 -14.22 -18.88
N ASP A 13 -3.35 -13.43 -18.08
CA ASP A 13 -4.57 -12.76 -18.51
C ASP A 13 -4.21 -11.59 -19.44
N LYS A 14 -4.41 -11.79 -20.74
CA LYS A 14 -4.09 -10.81 -21.79
C LYS A 14 -4.95 -9.55 -21.74
N LEU A 15 -6.05 -9.59 -21.00
CA LEU A 15 -6.91 -8.43 -20.81
C LEU A 15 -6.55 -7.66 -19.53
N ALA A 16 -5.64 -8.17 -18.70
CA ALA A 16 -5.20 -7.49 -17.50
C ALA A 16 -4.09 -6.48 -17.79
N PHE A 17 -3.90 -5.59 -16.81
CA PHE A 17 -2.80 -4.64 -16.77
C PHE A 17 -2.04 -4.79 -15.46
N ASP A 18 -0.74 -4.50 -15.50
CA ASP A 18 0.07 -4.46 -14.29
C ASP A 18 -0.33 -3.27 -13.41
N VAL A 19 -0.21 -3.46 -12.10
CA VAL A 19 -0.40 -2.38 -11.12
C VAL A 19 0.93 -2.10 -10.46
N GLY A 20 1.28 -0.82 -10.36
CA GLY A 20 2.55 -0.40 -9.76
C GLY A 20 2.48 1.04 -9.27
N VAL A 21 3.64 1.67 -9.16
CA VAL A 21 3.76 3.04 -8.67
C VAL A 21 4.44 3.93 -9.70
N GLN A 22 3.97 5.16 -9.84
CA GLN A 22 4.55 6.17 -10.72
C GLN A 22 4.74 7.52 -10.00
N GLU A 23 5.59 8.40 -10.53
CA GLU A 23 5.87 9.69 -9.90
C GLU A 23 4.80 10.75 -10.19
N SER A 24 4.24 10.76 -11.40
CA SER A 24 3.21 11.70 -11.82
C SER A 24 1.81 11.21 -11.48
N ASN A 25 0.90 12.11 -11.13
CA ASN A 25 -0.53 11.83 -10.97
C ASN A 25 -1.38 12.40 -12.13
N GLU A 26 -0.75 12.77 -13.24
CA GLU A 26 -1.45 13.29 -14.42
C GLU A 26 -2.32 12.20 -15.07
N GLY A 27 -3.53 12.59 -15.50
CA GLY A 27 -4.49 11.70 -16.13
C GLY A 27 -5.19 10.76 -15.15
N GLU A 28 -5.75 9.66 -15.68
CA GLU A 28 -6.66 8.77 -14.96
C GLU A 28 -5.99 7.50 -14.41
N ALA A 29 -4.72 7.24 -14.79
CA ALA A 29 -4.02 5.99 -14.46
C ALA A 29 -3.87 5.77 -12.95
N CYS A 30 -3.73 6.85 -12.16
CA CYS A 30 -3.61 6.81 -10.70
C CYS A 30 -4.95 6.81 -9.95
N TRP A 31 -6.08 6.90 -10.66
CA TRP A 31 -7.38 7.06 -10.02
C TRP A 31 -8.08 5.71 -9.88
N TRP A 32 -8.59 5.48 -8.66
CA TRP A 32 -9.32 4.28 -8.30
C TRP A 32 -10.62 4.68 -7.60
N THR A 33 -11.76 4.23 -8.11
CA THR A 33 -13.04 4.40 -7.43
C THR A 33 -13.25 3.29 -6.40
N ILE A 34 -13.86 3.65 -5.28
CA ILE A 34 -14.21 2.72 -4.20
C ILE A 34 -15.67 2.35 -4.36
N HIS A 35 -15.96 1.05 -4.46
CA HIS A 35 -17.32 0.52 -4.51
C HIS A 35 -17.58 -0.36 -3.29
N PRO A 36 -18.82 -0.35 -2.75
CA PRO A 36 -19.19 -1.22 -1.64
C PRO A 36 -19.15 -2.69 -2.07
N ALA A 37 -18.51 -3.54 -1.27
CA ALA A 37 -18.46 -4.98 -1.54
C ALA A 37 -19.79 -5.71 -1.31
N SER A 38 -20.70 -5.11 -0.53
CA SER A 38 -21.95 -5.73 -0.12
C SER A 38 -23.12 -4.76 -0.18
N LYS A 39 -24.34 -5.29 -0.15
CA LYS A 39 -25.59 -4.51 -0.12
C LYS A 39 -25.87 -3.83 1.23
N GLN A 40 -24.99 -3.98 2.23
CA GLN A 40 -25.11 -3.30 3.52
C GLN A 40 -24.58 -1.86 3.49
N ARG A 41 -23.96 -1.46 2.39
CA ARG A 41 -23.40 -0.13 2.17
C ARG A 41 -23.92 0.40 0.85
N SER A 42 -24.13 1.71 0.79
CA SER A 42 -24.57 2.42 -0.40
C SER A 42 -23.54 3.46 -0.84
N GLU A 43 -23.58 3.84 -2.12
CA GLU A 43 -22.82 4.98 -2.62
C GLU A 43 -23.18 6.26 -1.85
N GLY A 44 -22.19 7.10 -1.58
CA GLY A 44 -22.35 8.32 -0.78
C GLY A 44 -22.24 8.10 0.73
N GLU A 45 -22.24 6.86 1.22
CA GLU A 45 -21.92 6.58 2.63
C GLU A 45 -20.43 6.75 2.92
N LYS A 46 -20.11 7.13 4.16
CA LYS A 46 -18.72 7.15 4.64
C LYS A 46 -18.20 5.71 4.77
N VAL A 47 -17.07 5.43 4.12
CA VAL A 47 -16.31 4.19 4.30
C VAL A 47 -15.84 4.08 5.75
N ARG A 48 -16.00 2.90 6.36
CA ARG A 48 -15.62 2.62 7.75
C ARG A 48 -14.44 1.68 7.82
N VAL A 49 -13.70 1.73 8.93
CA VAL A 49 -12.67 0.73 9.23
C VAL A 49 -13.32 -0.63 9.38
N GLY A 50 -12.71 -1.65 8.79
CA GLY A 50 -13.22 -3.01 8.69
C GLY A 50 -14.16 -3.24 7.51
N ASP A 51 -14.56 -2.21 6.76
CA ASP A 51 -15.34 -2.41 5.54
C ASP A 51 -14.48 -3.12 4.48
N ASP A 52 -15.07 -4.11 3.81
CA ASP A 52 -14.53 -4.65 2.58
C ASP A 52 -15.00 -3.79 1.39
N VAL A 53 -14.06 -3.46 0.51
CA VAL A 53 -14.29 -2.62 -0.66
C VAL A 53 -13.81 -3.28 -1.93
N ILE A 54 -14.30 -2.77 -3.05
CA ILE A 54 -13.82 -3.07 -4.38
C ILE A 54 -13.17 -1.80 -4.92
N LEU A 55 -11.99 -1.92 -5.52
CA LEU A 55 -11.29 -0.82 -6.17
C LEU A 55 -11.39 -1.00 -7.69
N VAL A 56 -11.81 0.03 -8.41
CA VAL A 56 -11.91 0.01 -9.88
C VAL A 56 -11.04 1.11 -10.46
N SER A 57 -10.15 0.78 -11.38
CA SER A 57 -9.33 1.76 -12.08
C SER A 57 -10.21 2.61 -12.99
N VAL A 58 -10.08 3.94 -12.91
CA VAL A 58 -10.79 4.87 -13.79
C VAL A 58 -10.30 4.71 -15.24
N ALA A 59 -8.98 4.61 -15.45
CA ALA A 59 -8.40 4.54 -16.79
C ALA A 59 -8.77 3.27 -17.58
N THR A 60 -9.03 2.15 -16.90
CA THR A 60 -9.23 0.85 -17.57
C THR A 60 -10.53 0.15 -17.22
N GLU A 61 -11.35 0.71 -16.34
CA GLU A 61 -12.63 0.13 -15.86
C GLU A 61 -12.48 -1.31 -15.35
N ARG A 62 -11.35 -1.60 -14.69
CA ARG A 62 -10.98 -2.94 -14.20
C ARG A 62 -10.78 -2.93 -12.70
N TYR A 63 -11.07 -4.07 -12.08
CA TYR A 63 -10.92 -4.26 -10.65
C TYR A 63 -9.45 -4.46 -10.26
N LEU A 64 -9.06 -3.89 -9.12
CA LEU A 64 -7.82 -4.28 -8.45
C LEU A 64 -7.97 -5.71 -7.95
N HIS A 65 -7.24 -6.63 -8.58
CA HIS A 65 -7.40 -8.06 -8.41
C HIS A 65 -6.12 -8.69 -7.86
N MET A 66 -6.27 -9.50 -6.82
CA MET A 66 -5.22 -10.42 -6.40
C MET A 66 -5.33 -11.70 -7.23
N ALA A 67 -4.45 -11.83 -8.22
CA ALA A 67 -4.36 -13.01 -9.06
C ALA A 67 -3.37 -14.02 -8.48
N TYR A 68 -3.70 -15.31 -8.63
CA TYR A 68 -2.79 -16.41 -8.35
C TYR A 68 -2.45 -17.11 -9.67
N SER A 69 -1.17 -17.08 -10.04
CA SER A 69 -0.65 -17.89 -11.15
C SER A 69 0.53 -18.72 -10.65
N LYS A 70 1.77 -18.36 -10.99
CA LYS A 70 2.96 -18.98 -10.40
C LYS A 70 3.23 -18.49 -8.97
N ASN A 71 2.93 -17.22 -8.73
CA ASN A 71 2.97 -16.53 -7.45
C ASN A 71 1.74 -15.62 -7.34
N TYR A 72 1.48 -15.10 -6.13
CA TYR A 72 0.50 -14.02 -5.96
C TYR A 72 1.01 -12.73 -6.62
N MET A 73 0.12 -12.07 -7.35
CA MET A 73 0.36 -10.77 -7.95
C MET A 73 -0.89 -9.90 -7.85
N VAL A 74 -0.70 -8.59 -7.92
CA VAL A 74 -1.79 -7.62 -7.95
C VAL A 74 -1.83 -7.01 -9.34
N ILE A 75 -2.98 -7.12 -10.00
CA ILE A 75 -3.21 -6.67 -11.38
C ILE A 75 -4.54 -5.94 -11.47
N ALA A 76 -4.76 -5.19 -12.55
CA ALA A 76 -6.08 -4.68 -12.90
C ALA A 76 -6.74 -5.67 -13.89
N SER A 77 -7.83 -6.32 -13.50
CA SER A 77 -8.53 -7.30 -14.36
C SER A 77 -10.05 -7.24 -14.21
N PHE A 78 -10.79 -8.05 -14.97
CA PHE A 78 -12.24 -8.18 -14.82
C PHE A 78 -12.67 -9.08 -13.64
N HIS A 79 -11.72 -9.64 -12.90
CA HIS A 79 -12.00 -10.43 -11.71
C HIS A 79 -11.98 -9.56 -10.46
N GLN A 80 -13.02 -9.66 -9.63
CA GLN A 80 -13.13 -8.87 -8.42
C GLN A 80 -12.36 -9.52 -7.26
N THR A 81 -11.67 -8.69 -6.48
CA THR A 81 -11.13 -9.05 -5.15
C THR A 81 -11.68 -8.07 -4.12
N LEU A 82 -12.04 -8.60 -2.94
CA LEU A 82 -12.44 -7.77 -1.79
C LEU A 82 -11.19 -7.33 -1.03
N TRP A 83 -11.11 -6.03 -0.74
CA TRP A 83 -10.00 -5.43 -0.02
C TRP A 83 -10.50 -4.84 1.30
N ASN A 84 -9.90 -5.26 2.40
CA ASN A 84 -10.29 -4.75 3.71
C ASN A 84 -9.64 -3.39 4.01
N ILE A 85 -10.42 -2.47 4.56
CA ILE A 85 -9.93 -1.16 5.00
C ILE A 85 -9.52 -1.20 6.47
N SER A 86 -8.21 -1.08 6.72
CA SER A 86 -7.65 -0.94 8.06
C SER A 86 -6.89 0.38 8.21
N SER A 87 -6.92 0.98 9.40
CA SER A 87 -6.21 2.23 9.68
C SER A 87 -4.84 1.98 10.29
N VAL A 88 -3.79 2.58 9.74
CA VAL A 88 -2.43 2.50 10.30
C VAL A 88 -2.14 3.65 11.26
N SER A 89 -2.46 4.88 10.88
CA SER A 89 -2.28 6.05 11.74
C SER A 89 -3.26 7.17 11.39
N SER A 90 -3.43 8.14 12.29
CA SER A 90 -4.26 9.32 12.07
C SER A 90 -3.39 10.57 12.00
N GLY A 91 -3.55 11.37 10.93
CA GLY A 91 -2.81 12.62 10.74
C GLY A 91 -3.04 13.62 11.89
N SER A 92 -4.26 13.72 12.41
CA SER A 92 -4.59 14.61 13.54
C SER A 92 -3.82 14.23 14.81
N ILE A 93 -3.65 12.92 15.06
CA ILE A 93 -2.88 12.44 16.22
C ILE A 93 -1.39 12.75 16.04
N ARG A 94 -0.84 12.58 14.83
CA ARG A 94 0.56 12.95 14.56
C ARG A 94 0.81 14.45 14.72
N ILE A 95 -0.08 15.30 14.22
CA ILE A 95 0.08 16.77 14.30
C ILE A 95 -0.02 17.27 15.74
N ARG A 96 -0.91 16.71 16.58
CA ARG A 96 -1.09 17.16 17.96
C ARG A 96 0.02 16.72 18.91
N ASN A 97 0.76 15.67 18.56
CA ASN A 97 1.79 15.08 19.42
C ASN A 97 3.17 15.21 18.75
N MET A 98 3.51 16.41 18.27
CA MET A 98 4.86 16.68 17.78
C MET A 98 5.89 16.40 18.88
N GLY A 99 6.94 15.64 18.55
CA GLY A 99 7.99 15.24 19.49
C GLY A 99 7.74 13.92 20.23
N PHE A 100 6.59 13.28 20.05
CA PHE A 100 6.34 11.92 20.53
C PHE A 100 6.74 10.88 19.47
N LEU A 101 7.16 9.70 19.94
CA LEU A 101 7.46 8.56 19.08
C LEU A 101 6.18 7.85 18.65
N PHE A 102 6.09 7.51 17.36
CA PHE A 102 5.04 6.68 16.81
C PHE A 102 5.56 5.33 16.34
N GLY A 103 4.66 4.35 16.26
CA GLY A 103 4.98 3.08 15.62
C GLY A 103 5.49 3.29 14.19
N ASN A 104 6.47 2.48 13.80
CA ASN A 104 7.19 2.53 12.52
C ASN A 104 8.11 3.75 12.31
N ASP A 105 8.30 4.61 13.31
CA ASP A 105 9.32 5.65 13.22
C ASP A 105 10.73 5.00 13.28
N VAL A 106 11.64 5.49 12.44
CA VAL A 106 13.04 5.05 12.40
C VAL A 106 13.87 5.97 13.29
N LEU A 107 14.56 5.40 14.27
CA LEU A 107 15.31 6.15 15.28
C LEU A 107 16.70 5.56 15.51
N ARG A 108 17.60 6.38 16.07
CA ARG A 108 18.87 5.93 16.64
C ARG A 108 18.73 5.84 18.15
N LEU A 109 19.25 4.77 18.74
CA LEU A 109 19.29 4.57 20.18
C LEU A 109 20.63 5.07 20.71
N PHE A 110 20.61 6.00 21.66
CA PHE A 110 21.82 6.59 22.25
C PHE A 110 22.01 6.18 23.71
N HIS A 111 23.27 5.99 24.11
CA HIS A 111 23.69 5.89 25.51
C HIS A 111 24.56 7.11 25.85
N GLY A 112 24.10 7.96 26.76
CA GLY A 112 24.77 9.25 27.01
C GLY A 112 24.71 10.19 25.80
N ASN A 113 25.73 11.04 25.65
CA ASN A 113 25.71 12.10 24.63
C ASN A 113 26.27 11.64 23.27
N ASP A 114 27.23 10.72 23.24
CA ASP A 114 28.05 10.44 22.05
C ASP A 114 28.11 8.95 21.64
N GLU A 115 27.42 8.05 22.36
CA GLU A 115 27.39 6.62 22.00
C GLU A 115 26.03 6.26 21.40
N CYS A 116 26.01 5.52 20.29
CA CYS A 116 24.77 5.02 19.69
C CYS A 116 24.86 3.54 19.33
N LEU A 117 23.72 2.85 19.42
CA LEU A 117 23.61 1.46 19.02
C LEU A 117 23.85 1.34 17.51
N THR A 118 24.85 0.55 17.14
CA THR A 118 25.18 0.22 15.76
C THR A 118 25.40 -1.28 15.63
N ILE A 119 25.46 -1.75 14.40
CA ILE A 119 25.92 -3.09 14.05
C ILE A 119 27.29 -2.95 13.34
N PRO A 120 28.15 -3.99 13.37
CA PRO A 120 29.40 -3.98 12.62
C PRO A 120 29.15 -3.70 11.13
N GLU A 121 30.07 -2.95 10.50
CA GLU A 121 30.01 -2.66 9.07
C GLU A 121 30.09 -3.96 8.22
N SER A 122 30.80 -4.96 8.74
CA SER A 122 30.88 -6.31 8.20
C SER A 122 30.71 -7.35 9.31
N TRP A 123 29.79 -8.28 9.13
CA TRP A 123 29.65 -9.46 9.99
C TRP A 123 30.72 -10.49 9.65
N ASP A 124 31.97 -10.27 10.07
CA ASP A 124 33.04 -11.26 9.91
C ASP A 124 33.06 -12.15 11.16
N GLU A 125 32.68 -13.44 11.02
CA GLU A 125 32.60 -14.42 12.11
C GLU A 125 33.94 -14.70 12.82
N ARG A 126 35.05 -14.16 12.29
CA ARG A 126 36.41 -14.45 12.74
C ARG A 126 36.92 -13.59 13.90
N HIS A 127 36.17 -12.58 14.32
CA HIS A 127 36.54 -11.74 15.46
C HIS A 127 35.35 -11.46 16.37
N PRO A 128 35.07 -12.33 17.35
CA PRO A 128 34.21 -11.94 18.46
C PRO A 128 34.95 -10.87 19.28
N GLN A 129 34.34 -9.70 19.43
CA GLN A 129 34.77 -8.67 20.39
C GLN A 129 34.69 -9.21 21.82
#